data_AF-U6L1P4-F1
#
_entry.id   AF-U6L1P4-F1
#
_cell.length_a   1.000
_cell.length_b   1.000
_cell.length_c   1.000
_cell.angle_alpha   90.00
_cell.angle_beta   90.00
_cell.angle_gamma   90.00
#
_symmetry.space_group_name_H-M   'P 1'
#
loop_
_entity.id
_entity.type
_entity.pdbx_description
1 polymer ?
#
loop_
_entity_poly.entity_id
_entity_poly.type
_entity_poly.pdbx_seq_one_letter_code
_entity_poly.pdbx_strand_id
1 'polypeptide(L)'
;MNVARVRGVLSSHYLFEPYCCLQHYKRALKFLLQLQRGGGLLLVVGRRQQTELALQRHFPGLAVAAAAAAGPHTQQQQLLAAAATRYSALLCLDCVAFGPFLQNLNLPVLGVCTPREVYEHPELLQVIDYLIPHSSSRHDAALRRLLETQILGADSSSSSSSSGSSGSSSSGGGGGGGGGAAQEAADALQQQQQQQQQQQLYTGQEQQPQQQQPLLDRRAHKHSWGNQLQDHLGRTQQQQQQQQQHPYTHYPQQQPQQYHYLHQYYQKQQQYNQQQRQWLQQQQLQYQKAQQQQQLQQQQQQLQQQLQLQQQTRRFGRRH
;
A
#
# COMPACT_ATOMS: atom_id res chain seq x y z
N MET A 1 -42.96 -1.55 -39.15
CA MET A 1 -42.38 -0.73 -38.07
C MET A 1 -40.89 -0.56 -38.34
N ASN A 2 -40.43 0.66 -38.61
CA ASN A 2 -39.02 0.96 -38.84
C ASN A 2 -38.32 1.19 -37.49
N VAL A 3 -37.52 0.23 -37.05
CA VAL A 3 -36.67 0.38 -35.88
C VAL A 3 -35.39 1.09 -36.33
N ALA A 4 -35.27 2.38 -36.01
CA ALA A 4 -34.04 3.13 -36.23
C ALA A 4 -32.90 2.49 -35.41
N ARG A 5 -31.93 1.87 -36.10
CA ARG A 5 -30.70 1.38 -35.46
C ARG A 5 -29.91 2.59 -34.94
N VAL A 6 -30.01 2.85 -33.65
CA VAL A 6 -29.09 3.74 -32.94
C VAL A 6 -27.69 3.11 -33.04
N ARG A 7 -26.81 3.67 -33.87
CA ARG A 7 -25.38 3.34 -33.85
C ARG A 7 -24.81 3.87 -32.54
N GLY A 8 -24.83 3.04 -31.50
CA GLY A 8 -24.12 3.32 -30.26
C GLY A 8 -22.63 3.39 -30.56
N VAL A 9 -22.03 4.57 -30.43
CA VAL A 9 -20.57 4.72 -30.44
C VAL A 9 -20.09 4.12 -29.13
N LEU A 10 -19.51 2.92 -29.20
CA LEU A 10 -18.77 2.36 -28.08
C LEU A 10 -17.53 3.22 -27.87
N SER A 11 -17.53 4.06 -26.84
CA SER A 11 -16.36 4.82 -26.45
C SER A 11 -15.42 3.94 -25.62
N SER A 12 -14.23 3.67 -26.16
CA SER A 12 -13.15 3.05 -25.38
C SER A 12 -12.60 4.08 -24.40
N HIS A 13 -12.74 3.80 -23.10
CA HIS A 13 -12.17 4.62 -22.03
C HIS A 13 -10.91 3.95 -21.50
N TYR A 14 -9.79 4.67 -21.58
CA TYR A 14 -8.53 4.24 -20.98
C TYR A 14 -8.46 4.74 -19.54
N LEU A 15 -8.29 3.82 -18.60
CA LEU A 15 -8.22 4.12 -17.18
C LEU A 15 -6.98 3.43 -16.61
N PHE A 16 -6.22 4.17 -15.80
CA PHE A 16 -5.23 3.53 -14.94
C PHE A 16 -5.93 2.86 -13.77
N GLU A 17 -5.35 1.76 -13.28
CA GLU A 17 -5.79 1.14 -12.05
C GLU A 17 -5.47 2.10 -10.86
N PRO A 18 -6.43 2.43 -9.99
CA PRO A 18 -6.26 3.43 -8.93
C PRO A 18 -5.13 3.14 -7.95
N TYR A 19 -4.93 1.88 -7.58
CA TYR A 19 -3.87 1.50 -6.65
C TYR A 19 -2.48 1.63 -7.28
N CYS A 20 -2.31 1.23 -8.54
CA CYS A 20 -1.12 1.50 -9.33
C CYS A 20 -0.85 3.01 -9.42
N CYS A 21 -1.88 3.84 -9.66
CA CYS A 21 -1.72 5.29 -9.66
C CYS A 21 -1.14 5.82 -8.35
N LEU A 22 -1.72 5.41 -7.23
CA LEU A 22 -1.27 5.81 -5.89
C LEU A 22 0.20 5.44 -5.68
N GLN A 23 0.61 4.23 -6.08
CA GLN A 23 1.99 3.78 -5.97
C GLN A 23 2.94 4.64 -6.82
N HIS A 24 2.56 4.93 -8.06
CA HIS A 24 3.33 5.77 -8.96
C HIS A 24 3.49 7.20 -8.42
N TYR A 25 2.40 7.83 -7.96
CA TYR A 25 2.47 9.15 -7.32
C TYR A 25 3.38 9.14 -6.09
N LYS A 26 3.21 8.17 -5.19
CA LYS A 26 4.02 8.07 -3.97
C LYS A 26 5.51 7.92 -4.30
N ARG A 27 5.86 7.11 -5.30
CA ARG A 27 7.24 6.92 -5.74
C ARG A 27 7.83 8.20 -6.34
N ALA A 28 7.10 8.85 -7.24
CA ALA A 28 7.53 10.09 -7.88
C ALA A 28 7.68 11.26 -6.87
N LEU A 29 6.70 11.45 -5.98
CA LEU A 29 6.74 12.50 -4.97
C LEU A 29 7.84 12.28 -3.93
N LYS A 30 8.12 11.03 -3.54
CA LYS A 30 9.27 10.72 -2.66
C LYS A 30 10.60 11.05 -3.33
N PHE A 31 10.73 10.76 -4.62
CA PHE A 31 11.92 11.15 -5.37
C PHE A 31 12.08 12.68 -5.42
N LEU A 32 11.00 13.41 -5.71
CA LEU A 32 11.01 14.88 -5.68
C LEU A 32 11.39 15.42 -4.29
N LEU A 33 10.87 14.84 -3.21
CA LEU A 33 11.27 15.23 -1.85
C LEU A 33 12.77 15.02 -1.60
N GLN A 34 13.32 13.89 -2.04
CA GLN A 34 14.75 13.61 -1.92
C GLN A 34 15.58 14.59 -2.76
N LEU A 35 15.14 14.88 -3.97
CA LEU A 35 15.76 15.87 -4.86
C LEU A 35 15.79 17.25 -4.20
N GLN A 36 14.66 17.68 -3.65
CA GLN A 36 14.52 18.94 -2.93
C GLN A 36 15.47 19.01 -1.72
N ARG A 37 15.51 17.97 -0.89
CA ARG A 37 16.40 17.91 0.28
C ARG A 37 17.88 17.91 -0.09
N GLY A 38 18.22 17.37 -1.26
CA GLY A 38 19.57 17.38 -1.81
C GLY A 38 19.96 18.69 -2.52
N GLY A 39 19.06 19.68 -2.59
CA GLY A 39 19.30 20.91 -3.37
C GLY A 39 19.39 20.67 -4.88
N GLY A 40 18.82 19.56 -5.36
CA GLY A 40 18.84 19.21 -6.78
C GLY A 40 17.98 20.16 -7.62
N LEU A 41 18.45 20.45 -8.83
CA LEU A 41 17.73 21.31 -9.77
C LEU A 41 16.84 20.47 -10.68
N LEU A 42 15.59 20.91 -10.87
CA LEU A 42 14.60 20.23 -11.70
C LEU A 42 14.34 21.05 -12.97
N LEU A 43 14.47 20.40 -14.13
CA LEU A 43 14.10 20.98 -15.42
C LEU A 43 12.70 20.50 -15.83
N VAL A 44 11.82 21.43 -16.20
CA VAL A 44 10.48 21.09 -16.71
C VAL A 44 10.42 21.34 -18.22
N VAL A 45 10.04 20.32 -18.98
CA VAL A 45 9.87 20.38 -20.44
C VAL A 45 8.45 20.01 -20.86
N GLY A 46 7.96 20.63 -21.94
CA GLY A 46 6.61 20.43 -22.46
C GLY A 46 5.54 21.36 -21.87
N ARG A 47 4.37 21.39 -22.51
CA ARG A 47 3.21 22.22 -22.08
C ARG A 47 1.87 21.48 -22.06
N ARG A 48 1.81 20.26 -22.62
CA ARG A 48 0.56 19.56 -22.93
C ARG A 48 -0.19 19.16 -21.67
N GLN A 49 0.50 18.52 -20.73
CA GLN A 49 -0.07 18.07 -19.48
C GLN A 49 0.31 19.03 -18.36
N GLN A 50 -0.36 20.18 -18.28
CA GLN A 50 -0.21 21.06 -17.11
C GLN A 50 -0.72 20.30 -15.88
N THR A 51 0.21 19.85 -15.03
CA THR A 51 -0.13 19.25 -13.76
C THR A 51 -0.42 20.34 -12.76
N GLU A 52 -1.45 20.15 -11.93
CA GLU A 52 -1.75 21.03 -10.80
C GLU A 52 -0.74 20.89 -9.64
N LEU A 53 0.42 20.26 -9.87
CA LEU A 53 1.47 20.14 -8.87
C LEU A 53 2.09 21.52 -8.65
N ALA A 54 2.07 22.01 -7.42
CA ALA A 54 2.63 23.30 -7.03
C ALA A 54 4.16 23.24 -6.91
N LEU A 55 4.85 22.64 -7.89
CA LEU A 55 6.29 22.41 -7.89
C LEU A 55 7.11 23.70 -7.73
N GLN A 56 6.58 24.82 -8.20
CA GLN A 56 7.21 26.13 -8.05
C GLN A 56 7.45 26.50 -6.57
N ARG A 57 6.60 26.02 -5.66
CA ARG A 57 6.75 26.27 -4.21
C ARG A 57 7.85 25.43 -3.60
N HIS A 58 8.03 24.21 -4.10
CA HIS A 58 9.00 23.25 -3.56
C HIS A 58 10.41 23.39 -4.18
N PHE A 59 10.52 23.95 -5.39
CA PHE A 59 11.78 24.09 -6.12
C PHE A 59 12.04 25.56 -6.50
N PRO A 60 12.62 26.37 -5.60
CA PRO A 60 13.03 27.74 -5.91
C PRO A 60 14.20 27.70 -6.90
N GLY A 61 13.94 27.95 -8.17
CA GLY A 61 14.89 27.73 -9.26
C GLY A 61 14.42 26.72 -10.31
N LEU A 62 13.15 26.29 -10.25
CA LEU A 62 12.50 25.51 -11.30
C LEU A 62 12.66 26.22 -12.65
N ALA A 63 13.49 25.65 -13.52
CA ALA A 63 13.63 26.13 -14.88
C ALA A 63 12.52 25.52 -15.73
N VAL A 64 11.63 26.36 -16.25
CA VAL A 64 10.56 25.92 -17.15
C VAL A 64 10.99 26.22 -18.58
N ALA A 65 11.41 25.18 -19.29
CA ALA A 65 11.78 25.27 -20.71
C ALA A 65 10.54 25.15 -21.61
N ALA A 66 9.52 25.96 -21.33
CA ALA A 66 8.26 25.92 -22.07
C ALA A 66 8.44 26.31 -23.54
N ALA A 67 9.35 27.24 -23.86
CA ALA A 67 9.57 27.72 -25.23
C ALA A 67 10.30 26.71 -26.12
N ALA A 68 11.18 25.89 -25.54
CA ALA A 68 11.94 24.91 -26.31
C ALA A 68 11.08 23.77 -26.88
N ALA A 69 9.94 23.47 -26.26
CA ALA A 69 9.00 22.46 -26.76
C ALA A 69 8.37 22.80 -28.12
N ALA A 70 8.36 24.08 -28.52
CA ALA A 70 7.87 24.51 -29.83
C ALA A 70 8.99 24.78 -30.86
N GLY A 71 10.26 24.66 -30.45
CA GLY A 71 11.41 24.90 -31.30
C GLY A 71 11.71 23.73 -32.25
N PRO A 72 12.56 23.94 -33.27
CA PRO A 72 13.03 22.87 -34.13
C PRO A 72 13.72 21.75 -33.34
N HIS A 73 13.66 20.52 -33.86
CA HIS A 73 14.21 19.30 -33.25
C HIS A 73 15.66 19.45 -32.78
N THR A 74 16.50 20.17 -33.53
CA THR A 74 17.90 20.45 -33.17
C THR A 74 18.04 21.26 -31.88
N GLN A 75 17.16 22.23 -31.64
CA GLN A 75 17.17 23.05 -30.43
C GLN A 75 16.75 22.24 -29.19
N GLN A 76 15.76 21.37 -29.34
CA GLN A 76 15.31 20.48 -28.26
C GLN A 76 16.42 19.53 -27.83
N GLN A 77 17.12 18.93 -28.78
CA GLN A 77 18.25 18.04 -28.51
C GLN A 77 19.40 18.78 -27.82
N GLN A 78 19.74 19.99 -28.26
CA GLN A 78 20.77 20.81 -27.61
C GLN A 78 20.39 21.18 -26.17
N LEU A 79 19.13 21.54 -25.91
CA LEU A 79 18.66 21.83 -24.57
C LEU A 79 18.77 20.60 -23.65
N LEU A 80 18.36 19.44 -24.14
CA LEU A 80 18.40 18.19 -23.37
C LEU A 80 19.84 17.71 -23.13
N ALA A 81 20.74 17.88 -24.11
CA ALA A 81 22.16 17.60 -23.94
C ALA A 81 22.80 18.52 -22.88
N ALA A 82 22.46 19.81 -22.88
CA ALA A 82 22.90 20.76 -21.85
C ALA A 82 22.20 20.53 -20.50
N ALA A 83 21.05 19.85 -20.48
CA ALA A 83 20.33 19.61 -19.23
C ALA A 83 21.09 18.67 -18.30
N ALA A 84 21.75 17.65 -18.86
CA ALA A 84 22.51 16.66 -18.10
C ALA A 84 23.63 17.24 -17.23
N THR A 85 24.17 18.42 -17.59
CA THR A 85 25.24 19.06 -16.83
C THR A 85 24.74 20.05 -15.77
N ARG A 86 23.47 20.48 -15.85
CA ARG A 86 22.92 21.59 -15.05
C ARG A 86 21.79 21.19 -14.13
N TYR A 87 21.11 20.09 -14.42
CA TYR A 87 19.95 19.65 -13.67
C TYR A 87 20.19 18.25 -13.11
N SER A 88 19.51 17.96 -12.01
CA SER A 88 19.59 16.67 -11.31
C SER A 88 18.46 15.72 -11.74
N ALA A 89 17.37 16.26 -12.30
CA ALA A 89 16.27 15.48 -12.85
C ALA A 89 15.49 16.28 -13.91
N LEU A 90 14.70 15.58 -14.71
CA LEU A 90 13.84 16.14 -15.74
C LEU A 90 12.37 15.74 -15.49
N LEU A 91 11.46 16.71 -15.54
CA LEU A 91 10.02 16.50 -15.56
C LEU A 91 9.48 16.78 -16.97
N CYS A 92 9.00 15.74 -17.63
CA CYS A 92 8.43 15.81 -18.96
C CYS A 92 6.89 15.85 -18.90
N LEU A 93 6.31 16.96 -19.35
CA LEU A 93 4.86 17.20 -19.43
C LEU A 93 4.26 16.82 -20.79
N ASP A 94 5.09 16.35 -21.74
CA ASP A 94 4.67 15.91 -23.06
C ASP A 94 5.55 14.74 -23.54
N CYS A 95 5.37 13.59 -22.90
CA CYS A 95 6.24 12.43 -23.13
C CYS A 95 6.19 11.93 -24.58
N VAL A 96 5.06 12.06 -25.27
CA VAL A 96 4.94 11.63 -26.67
C VAL A 96 5.83 12.48 -27.58
N ALA A 97 5.80 13.81 -27.43
CA ALA A 97 6.62 14.70 -28.25
C ALA A 97 8.13 14.53 -27.97
N PHE A 98 8.50 14.30 -26.71
CA PHE A 98 9.90 14.22 -26.29
C PHE A 98 10.48 12.80 -26.28
N GLY A 99 9.67 11.75 -26.39
CA GLY A 99 10.06 10.35 -26.25
C GLY A 99 11.36 9.96 -26.97
N PRO A 100 11.54 10.27 -28.26
CA PRO A 100 12.76 9.95 -29.01
C PRO A 100 14.02 10.60 -28.44
N PHE A 101 13.90 11.79 -27.83
CA PHE A 101 15.03 12.53 -27.27
C PHE A 101 15.41 12.10 -25.86
N LEU A 102 14.50 11.40 -25.16
CA LEU A 102 14.73 10.94 -23.79
C LEU A 102 15.61 9.67 -23.74
N GLN A 103 15.74 8.93 -24.85
CA GLN A 103 16.37 7.60 -24.91
C GLN A 103 17.87 7.56 -24.55
N ASN A 104 18.55 8.70 -24.41
CA ASN A 104 19.99 8.75 -24.11
C ASN A 104 20.34 9.80 -23.04
N LEU A 105 19.38 10.16 -22.19
CA LEU A 105 19.63 11.12 -21.13
C LEU A 105 20.16 10.43 -19.88
N ASN A 106 21.32 10.91 -19.41
CA ASN A 106 21.92 10.49 -18.15
C ASN A 106 21.28 11.21 -16.95
N LEU A 107 19.96 11.36 -16.96
CA LEU A 107 19.18 12.03 -15.91
C LEU A 107 17.93 11.23 -15.60
N PRO A 108 17.51 11.14 -14.32
CA PRO A 108 16.21 10.58 -13.97
C PRO A 108 15.07 11.37 -14.64
N VAL A 109 14.19 10.65 -15.34
CA VAL A 109 13.04 11.21 -16.05
C VAL A 109 11.75 10.92 -15.30
N LEU A 110 11.07 12.00 -14.88
CA LEU A 110 9.68 11.94 -14.43
C LEU A 110 8.77 12.26 -15.61
N GLY A 111 7.96 11.30 -16.03
CA GLY A 111 7.07 11.45 -17.19
C GLY A 111 5.61 11.60 -16.77
N VAL A 112 4.95 12.65 -17.23
CA VAL A 112 3.51 12.85 -17.03
C VAL A 112 2.76 12.33 -18.24
N CYS A 113 2.04 11.21 -18.08
CA CYS A 113 1.30 10.58 -19.16
C CYS A 113 -0.13 10.26 -18.78
N THR A 114 -1.04 10.41 -19.74
CA THR A 114 -2.40 9.89 -19.67
C THR A 114 -2.45 8.37 -19.90
N PRO A 115 -3.51 7.67 -19.46
CA PRO A 115 -3.68 6.25 -19.74
C PRO A 115 -3.63 5.94 -21.24
N ARG A 116 -4.19 6.85 -22.05
CA ARG A 116 -4.22 6.74 -23.51
C ARG A 116 -2.81 6.81 -24.10
N GLU A 117 -2.01 7.78 -23.69
CA GLU A 117 -0.63 7.93 -24.18
C GLU A 117 0.22 6.71 -23.84
N VAL A 118 0.09 6.15 -22.63
CA VAL A 118 0.82 4.92 -22.26
C VAL A 118 0.37 3.70 -23.07
N TYR A 119 -0.93 3.62 -23.38
CA TYR A 119 -1.47 2.53 -24.20
C TYR A 119 -1.05 2.63 -25.68
N GLU A 120 -1.11 3.83 -26.25
CA GLU A 120 -0.76 4.08 -27.66
C GLU A 120 0.77 4.09 -27.88
N HIS A 121 1.56 4.45 -26.86
CA HIS A 121 3.02 4.60 -26.90
C HIS A 121 3.71 3.84 -25.74
N PRO A 122 3.70 2.50 -25.73
CA PRO A 122 4.31 1.71 -24.67
C PRO A 122 5.84 1.89 -24.56
N GLU A 123 6.51 2.34 -25.63
CA GLU A 123 7.93 2.69 -25.64
C GLU A 123 8.29 3.80 -24.63
N LEU A 124 7.32 4.64 -24.23
CA LEU A 124 7.52 5.65 -23.21
C LEU A 124 7.93 5.04 -21.86
N LEU A 125 7.47 3.83 -21.55
CA LEU A 125 7.81 3.14 -20.31
C LEU A 125 9.28 2.69 -20.25
N GLN A 126 10.00 2.68 -21.38
CA GLN A 126 11.43 2.37 -21.42
C GLN A 126 12.30 3.57 -21.06
N VAL A 127 11.79 4.80 -21.26
CA VAL A 127 12.54 6.05 -21.05
C VAL A 127 12.13 6.80 -19.78
N ILE A 128 10.99 6.45 -19.19
CA ILE A 128 10.47 7.11 -17.98
C ILE A 128 10.84 6.28 -16.74
N ASP A 129 11.65 6.85 -15.85
CA ASP A 129 11.99 6.23 -14.57
C ASP A 129 10.85 6.32 -13.55
N TYR A 130 10.15 7.45 -13.55
CA TYR A 130 9.04 7.76 -12.63
C TYR A 130 7.81 8.23 -13.40
N LEU A 131 6.88 7.32 -13.64
CA LEU A 131 5.59 7.66 -14.24
C LEU A 131 4.74 8.46 -13.23
N ILE A 132 4.22 9.61 -13.67
CA ILE A 132 3.21 10.40 -12.98
C ILE A 132 1.92 10.30 -13.80
N PRO A 133 0.95 9.48 -13.36
CA PRO A 133 -0.33 9.37 -14.04
C PRO A 133 -0.99 10.75 -14.19
N HIS A 134 -1.47 11.06 -15.38
CA HIS A 134 -2.33 12.22 -15.62
C HIS A 134 -3.74 11.73 -15.95
N SER A 135 -4.70 12.20 -15.16
CA SER A 135 -6.10 11.91 -15.37
C SER A 135 -6.85 13.22 -15.18
N SER A 136 -7.81 13.48 -16.06
CA SER A 136 -8.69 14.65 -15.99
C SER A 136 -9.78 14.49 -14.91
N SER A 137 -9.82 13.36 -14.21
CA SER A 137 -10.75 13.12 -13.11
C SER A 137 -10.45 14.03 -11.91
N ARG A 138 -11.48 14.70 -11.40
CA ARG A 138 -11.41 15.50 -10.16
C ARG A 138 -10.90 14.69 -8.97
N HIS A 139 -11.22 13.40 -8.91
CA HIS A 139 -10.79 12.52 -7.81
C HIS A 139 -9.27 12.31 -7.84
N ASP A 140 -8.70 12.11 -9.02
CA ASP A 140 -7.25 11.95 -9.18
C ASP A 140 -6.50 13.26 -8.89
N ALA A 141 -7.08 14.40 -9.25
CA ALA A 141 -6.56 15.71 -8.87
C ALA A 141 -6.55 15.89 -7.34
N ALA A 142 -7.64 15.55 -6.65
CA ALA A 142 -7.73 15.61 -5.19
C ALA A 142 -6.73 14.66 -4.50
N LEU A 143 -6.60 13.43 -5.01
CA LEU A 143 -5.63 12.45 -4.53
C LEU A 143 -4.19 12.97 -4.67
N ARG A 144 -3.87 13.55 -5.83
CA ARG A 144 -2.57 14.15 -6.12
C ARG A 144 -2.23 15.26 -5.12
N ARG A 145 -3.16 16.21 -4.91
CA ARG A 145 -2.99 17.31 -3.94
C ARG A 145 -2.81 16.80 -2.50
N LEU A 146 -3.56 15.77 -2.11
CA LEU A 146 -3.45 15.15 -0.79
C LEU A 146 -2.05 14.52 -0.61
N LEU A 147 -1.60 13.73 -1.59
CA LEU A 147 -0.28 13.10 -1.54
C LEU A 147 0.86 14.11 -1.60
N GLU A 148 0.72 15.15 -2.40
CA GLU A 148 1.67 16.27 -2.46
C GLU A 148 1.82 16.91 -1.08
N THR A 149 0.71 17.26 -0.43
CA THR A 149 0.72 17.85 0.92
C THR A 149 1.33 16.90 1.96
N GLN A 150 1.03 15.60 1.89
CA GLN A 150 1.54 14.62 2.85
C GLN A 150 3.04 14.31 2.67
N ILE A 151 3.54 14.31 1.44
CA ILE A 151 4.91 13.86 1.12
C ILE A 151 5.87 15.04 1.02
N LEU A 152 5.52 16.07 0.25
CA LEU A 152 6.36 17.27 0.10
C LEU A 152 6.23 18.21 1.31
N GLY A 153 5.19 18.02 2.12
CA GLY A 153 4.89 18.83 3.29
C GLY A 153 4.07 20.06 2.93
N ALA A 154 3.29 20.55 3.89
CA ALA A 154 2.78 21.92 3.82
C ALA A 154 3.99 22.86 3.99
N ASP A 155 4.09 23.86 3.11
CA ASP A 155 5.10 24.92 3.12
C ASP A 155 5.52 25.28 4.55
N SER A 156 6.69 24.81 5.00
CA SER A 156 7.23 25.14 6.33
C SER A 156 7.75 26.60 6.40
N SER A 157 7.38 27.43 5.43
CA SER A 157 7.74 28.83 5.29
C SER A 157 6.80 29.81 6.01
N SER A 158 5.93 29.34 6.90
CA SER A 158 5.17 30.21 7.80
C SER A 158 5.47 29.94 9.28
N SER A 159 6.72 30.17 9.68
CA SER A 159 7.06 30.59 11.05
C SER A 159 6.82 32.10 11.22
N SER A 160 5.59 32.54 10.94
CA SER A 160 5.10 33.86 11.37
C SER A 160 3.93 33.63 12.33
N SER A 161 4.28 33.63 13.61
CA SER A 161 3.46 33.95 14.78
C SER A 161 2.01 34.40 14.48
N SER A 162 1.06 33.50 14.73
CA SER A 162 -0.31 33.90 15.10
C SER A 162 -0.68 33.18 16.39
N SER A 163 -0.45 33.88 17.49
CA SER A 163 -1.09 33.66 18.78
C SER A 163 -2.60 33.83 18.61
N GLY A 164 -3.38 32.76 18.87
CA GLY A 164 -4.84 32.81 18.76
C GLY A 164 -5.54 31.78 19.64
N SER A 165 -5.77 32.18 20.90
CA SER A 165 -6.94 31.90 21.75
C SER A 165 -7.33 30.44 22.10
N SER A 166 -7.15 30.17 23.40
CA SER A 166 -7.84 29.21 24.26
C SER A 166 -9.36 29.29 24.19
N GLY A 167 -10.02 28.14 24.04
CA GLY A 167 -11.45 27.93 24.28
C GLY A 167 -11.66 26.91 25.40
N SER A 168 -12.08 27.40 26.56
CA SER A 168 -12.47 26.68 27.77
C SER A 168 -13.92 26.19 27.69
N SER A 169 -14.19 25.00 28.21
CA SER A 169 -15.55 24.60 28.64
C SER A 169 -15.50 23.64 29.84
N SER A 170 -15.88 24.21 30.98
CA SER A 170 -16.45 23.64 32.21
C SER A 170 -17.70 22.77 31.92
N SER A 171 -18.34 21.98 32.79
CA SER A 171 -18.32 21.62 34.23
C SER A 171 -19.46 20.60 34.46
N GLY A 172 -19.40 19.78 35.51
CA GLY A 172 -20.61 19.27 36.20
C GLY A 172 -20.57 17.82 36.70
N GLY A 173 -20.26 17.61 37.99
CA GLY A 173 -21.14 16.94 38.98
C GLY A 173 -20.76 15.47 39.20
N GLY A 174 -20.75 14.84 40.37
CA GLY A 174 -21.22 15.14 41.73
C GLY A 174 -21.74 13.84 42.38
N GLY A 175 -21.29 13.49 43.59
CA GLY A 175 -21.80 12.38 44.44
C GLY A 175 -21.01 11.07 44.34
N GLY A 176 -20.69 10.30 45.40
CA GLY A 176 -21.06 10.35 46.82
C GLY A 176 -21.26 8.92 47.35
N GLY A 177 -20.44 8.50 48.33
CA GLY A 177 -20.82 7.55 49.39
C GLY A 177 -20.61 6.04 49.19
N GLY A 178 -20.16 5.38 50.28
CA GLY A 178 -20.52 3.99 50.60
C GLY A 178 -19.37 3.02 50.79
N GLY A 179 -18.89 2.86 52.02
CA GLY A 179 -17.95 1.81 52.40
C GLY A 179 -18.62 0.51 52.88
N GLY A 180 -17.78 -0.53 53.01
CA GLY A 180 -18.02 -1.68 53.89
C GLY A 180 -18.56 -2.95 53.22
N ALA A 181 -17.66 -3.85 52.79
CA ALA A 181 -17.84 -5.30 52.72
C ALA A 181 -16.58 -5.97 52.14
N ALA A 182 -15.48 -5.96 52.90
CA ALA A 182 -14.19 -6.49 52.46
C ALA A 182 -13.72 -7.61 53.39
N GLN A 183 -14.37 -8.77 53.36
CA GLN A 183 -13.70 -10.00 53.84
C GLN A 183 -14.30 -11.34 53.36
N GLU A 184 -15.48 -11.38 52.76
CA GLU A 184 -16.10 -12.64 52.29
C GLU A 184 -15.93 -12.90 50.77
N ALA A 185 -15.44 -11.91 50.00
CA ALA A 185 -15.26 -12.02 48.55
C ALA A 185 -13.94 -12.71 48.12
N ALA A 186 -13.00 -12.92 49.03
CA ALA A 186 -11.69 -13.51 48.70
C ALA A 186 -11.75 -15.04 48.53
N ASP A 187 -12.57 -15.74 49.32
CA ASP A 187 -12.67 -17.21 49.26
C ASP A 187 -13.57 -17.69 48.10
N ALA A 188 -14.58 -16.91 47.72
CA ALA A 188 -15.41 -17.20 46.55
C ALA A 188 -14.65 -17.05 45.22
N LEU A 189 -13.68 -16.13 45.15
CA LEU A 189 -12.85 -15.94 43.95
C LEU A 189 -11.84 -17.09 43.76
N GLN A 190 -11.37 -17.71 44.85
CA GLN A 190 -10.38 -18.78 44.79
C GLN A 190 -11.00 -20.12 44.33
N GLN A 191 -12.25 -20.43 44.73
CA GLN A 191 -12.97 -21.60 44.19
C GLN A 191 -13.36 -21.42 42.71
N GLN A 192 -13.73 -20.21 42.29
CA GLN A 192 -14.05 -19.95 40.88
C GLN A 192 -12.81 -20.06 39.97
N GLN A 193 -11.63 -19.69 40.48
CA GLN A 193 -10.38 -19.81 39.74
C GLN A 193 -9.89 -21.27 39.61
N GLN A 194 -10.23 -22.15 40.57
CA GLN A 194 -9.92 -23.58 40.48
C GLN A 194 -10.83 -24.32 39.48
N GLN A 195 -12.10 -23.92 39.33
CA GLN A 195 -12.99 -24.52 38.32
C GLN A 195 -12.64 -24.10 36.88
N GLN A 196 -12.09 -22.90 36.66
CA GLN A 196 -11.65 -22.50 35.31
C GLN A 196 -10.37 -23.21 34.83
N GLN A 197 -9.48 -23.65 35.74
CA GLN A 197 -8.29 -24.41 35.35
C GLN A 197 -8.62 -25.86 34.93
N GLN A 198 -9.69 -26.47 35.46
CA GLN A 198 -10.08 -27.81 35.03
C GLN A 198 -10.76 -27.84 33.65
N GLN A 199 -11.39 -26.76 33.19
CA GLN A 199 -12.00 -26.72 31.85
C GLN A 199 -10.98 -26.51 30.71
N GLN A 200 -9.80 -25.94 30.99
CA GLN A 200 -8.76 -25.77 29.96
C GLN A 200 -7.95 -27.04 29.69
N LEU A 201 -7.98 -28.03 30.59
CA LEU A 201 -7.31 -29.33 30.40
C LEU A 201 -8.06 -30.28 29.46
N TYR A 202 -9.35 -30.01 29.16
CA TYR A 202 -10.19 -30.89 28.33
C TYR A 202 -10.38 -30.44 26.87
N THR A 203 -9.87 -29.27 26.46
CA THR A 203 -10.02 -28.76 25.09
C THR A 203 -8.78 -28.91 24.21
N GLY A 204 -7.72 -29.58 24.70
CA GLY A 204 -6.44 -29.70 24.00
C GLY A 204 -6.19 -31.01 23.24
N GLN A 205 -7.10 -31.98 23.28
CA GLN A 205 -6.95 -33.23 22.51
C GLN A 205 -8.07 -33.35 21.48
N GLU A 206 -7.63 -33.64 20.24
CA GLU A 206 -8.44 -33.91 19.05
C GLU A 206 -9.02 -32.69 18.30
N GLN A 207 -8.16 -32.00 17.56
CA GLN A 207 -8.54 -31.54 16.22
C GLN A 207 -7.45 -31.90 15.21
N GLN A 208 -7.63 -33.07 14.59
CA GLN A 208 -7.17 -33.29 13.22
C GLN A 208 -7.80 -32.22 12.32
N PRO A 209 -7.05 -31.61 11.38
CA PRO A 209 -7.62 -30.62 10.48
C PRO A 209 -8.40 -31.33 9.38
N GLN A 210 -9.67 -31.66 9.66
CA GLN A 210 -10.65 -31.88 8.60
C GLN A 210 -11.11 -30.50 8.11
N GLN A 211 -10.93 -30.27 6.83
CA GLN A 211 -11.46 -29.13 6.09
C GLN A 211 -12.98 -29.04 6.30
N GLN A 212 -13.44 -28.14 7.17
CA GLN A 212 -14.83 -27.74 7.20
C GLN A 212 -14.93 -26.23 7.03
N GLN A 213 -15.61 -25.86 5.94
CA GLN A 213 -16.05 -24.50 5.63
C GLN A 213 -16.96 -24.00 6.76
N PRO A 214 -16.76 -22.78 7.28
CA PRO A 214 -17.67 -22.23 8.26
C PRO A 214 -18.94 -21.72 7.57
N LEU A 215 -20.06 -22.36 7.91
CA LEU A 215 -21.40 -21.83 7.74
C LEU A 215 -21.52 -20.56 8.61
N LEU A 216 -21.79 -19.42 7.97
CA LEU A 216 -21.90 -18.10 8.59
C LEU A 216 -23.07 -18.06 9.58
N ASP A 217 -22.76 -17.90 10.87
CA ASP A 217 -23.72 -17.39 11.83
C ASP A 217 -23.41 -15.93 12.21
N ARG A 218 -24.46 -15.15 12.21
CA ARG A 218 -24.46 -13.70 12.05
C ARG A 218 -24.84 -13.07 13.37
N ARG A 219 -23.88 -12.75 14.24
CA ARG A 219 -24.06 -11.70 15.26
C ARG A 219 -22.77 -11.25 15.96
N ALA A 220 -22.59 -9.92 15.86
CA ALA A 220 -21.96 -9.03 16.82
C ALA A 220 -20.41 -8.90 16.89
N HIS A 221 -20.03 -7.62 16.96
CA HIS A 221 -18.77 -7.01 17.39
C HIS A 221 -17.55 -6.92 16.45
N LYS A 222 -17.35 -5.67 15.98
CA LYS A 222 -16.15 -4.82 16.10
C LYS A 222 -14.80 -5.53 16.27
N HIS A 223 -13.86 -5.15 15.39
CA HIS A 223 -12.43 -5.50 15.32
C HIS A 223 -12.08 -6.78 14.54
N SER A 224 -12.14 -6.71 13.21
CA SER A 224 -11.33 -7.60 12.35
C SER A 224 -11.04 -6.94 11.00
N TRP A 225 -9.89 -6.27 10.91
CA TRP A 225 -9.27 -5.90 9.62
C TRP A 225 -8.29 -6.97 9.13
N GLY A 226 -8.03 -8.03 9.91
CA GLY A 226 -7.05 -9.08 9.60
C GLY A 226 -7.58 -10.25 8.76
N ASN A 227 -8.88 -10.57 8.84
CA ASN A 227 -9.42 -11.75 8.16
C ASN A 227 -9.87 -11.48 6.71
N GLN A 228 -10.00 -10.22 6.30
CA GLN A 228 -10.49 -9.87 4.97
C GLN A 228 -9.45 -10.08 3.85
N LEU A 229 -8.15 -10.15 4.19
CA LEU A 229 -7.09 -10.44 3.22
C LEU A 229 -6.99 -11.93 2.86
N GLN A 230 -7.35 -12.84 3.76
CA GLN A 230 -7.26 -14.29 3.51
C GLN A 230 -8.37 -14.79 2.58
N ASP A 231 -9.59 -14.29 2.73
CA ASP A 231 -10.71 -14.67 1.84
C ASP A 231 -10.53 -14.17 0.40
N HIS A 232 -9.84 -13.04 0.20
CA HIS A 232 -9.64 -12.48 -1.13
C HIS A 232 -8.60 -13.26 -1.95
N LEU A 233 -7.53 -13.77 -1.33
CA LEU A 233 -6.53 -14.61 -2.02
C LEU A 233 -7.07 -15.99 -2.41
N GLY A 234 -7.98 -16.56 -1.60
CA GLY A 234 -8.63 -17.83 -1.94
C GLY A 234 -9.55 -17.73 -3.17
N ARG A 235 -10.31 -16.63 -3.30
CA ARG A 235 -11.23 -16.43 -4.44
C ARG A 235 -10.53 -16.12 -5.76
N THR A 236 -9.41 -15.41 -5.78
CA THR A 236 -8.63 -15.22 -7.02
C THR A 236 -8.01 -16.52 -7.52
N GLN A 237 -7.72 -17.47 -6.63
CA GLN A 237 -7.12 -18.75 -7.02
C GLN A 237 -8.11 -19.69 -7.71
N GLN A 238 -9.39 -19.70 -7.31
CA GLN A 238 -10.40 -20.56 -7.94
C GLN A 238 -10.85 -20.04 -9.32
N GLN A 239 -10.80 -18.73 -9.55
CA GLN A 239 -11.19 -18.15 -10.84
C GLN A 239 -10.11 -18.33 -11.93
N GLN A 240 -8.84 -18.53 -11.55
CA GLN A 240 -7.76 -18.73 -12.51
C GLN A 240 -7.68 -20.16 -13.07
N GLN A 241 -8.26 -21.17 -12.41
CA GLN A 241 -8.34 -22.53 -12.96
C GLN A 241 -9.49 -22.71 -13.98
N GLN A 242 -10.54 -21.87 -13.95
CA GLN A 242 -11.65 -22.01 -14.91
C GLN A 242 -11.40 -21.33 -16.29
N GLN A 243 -10.34 -20.53 -16.46
CA GLN A 243 -10.04 -19.91 -17.76
C GLN A 243 -9.15 -20.74 -18.69
N GLN A 244 -8.79 -21.99 -18.34
CA GLN A 244 -8.01 -22.86 -19.24
C GLN A 244 -8.83 -23.61 -20.30
N GLN A 245 -10.14 -23.38 -20.41
CA GLN A 245 -10.95 -23.95 -21.48
C GLN A 245 -11.39 -22.88 -22.50
N HIS A 246 -10.43 -22.28 -23.18
CA HIS A 246 -10.73 -21.54 -24.42
C HIS A 246 -10.45 -22.43 -25.64
N PRO A 247 -11.43 -22.63 -26.55
CA PRO A 247 -11.21 -23.32 -27.80
C PRO A 247 -10.26 -22.49 -28.68
N TYR A 248 -9.09 -23.04 -28.98
CA TYR A 248 -8.08 -22.42 -29.84
C TYR A 248 -8.68 -22.13 -31.22
N THR A 249 -8.87 -20.84 -31.52
CA THR A 249 -9.14 -20.40 -32.89
C THR A 249 -7.79 -20.30 -33.60
N HIS A 250 -7.66 -21.04 -34.70
CA HIS A 250 -6.44 -21.17 -35.52
C HIS A 250 -5.92 -19.79 -35.95
N TYR A 251 -4.75 -19.38 -35.47
CA TYR A 251 -4.01 -18.24 -36.00
C TYR A 251 -2.96 -18.71 -37.02
N PRO A 252 -2.68 -17.94 -38.07
CA PRO A 252 -1.69 -18.29 -39.08
C PRO A 252 -0.28 -18.32 -38.50
N GLN A 253 0.46 -19.33 -38.95
CA GLN A 253 1.80 -19.72 -38.53
C GLN A 253 2.84 -18.65 -38.91
N GLN A 254 3.22 -17.79 -37.97
CA GLN A 254 4.42 -16.95 -38.10
C GLN A 254 5.30 -17.02 -36.84
N GLN A 255 6.57 -17.37 -37.12
CA GLN A 255 7.80 -17.36 -36.30
C GLN A 255 7.79 -18.04 -34.90
N PRO A 256 8.34 -19.25 -34.75
CA PRO A 256 8.39 -19.99 -33.47
C PRO A 256 9.32 -19.41 -32.39
N GLN A 257 10.20 -18.46 -32.72
CA GLN A 257 11.18 -17.96 -31.74
C GLN A 257 10.60 -16.99 -30.70
N GLN A 258 9.59 -16.19 -31.05
CA GLN A 258 9.02 -15.21 -30.12
C GLN A 258 8.21 -15.89 -28.99
N TYR A 259 7.60 -17.04 -29.26
CA TYR A 259 6.86 -17.82 -28.26
C TYR A 259 7.75 -18.44 -27.19
N HIS A 260 9.01 -18.76 -27.52
CA HIS A 260 9.94 -19.36 -26.55
C HIS A 260 10.26 -18.39 -25.41
N TYR A 261 10.53 -17.12 -25.73
CA TYR A 261 10.83 -16.09 -24.73
C TYR A 261 9.63 -15.82 -23.82
N LEU A 262 8.43 -15.72 -24.40
CA LEU A 262 7.21 -15.50 -23.63
C LEU A 262 6.94 -16.67 -22.67
N HIS A 263 7.14 -17.92 -23.12
CA HIS A 263 6.96 -19.10 -22.28
C HIS A 263 7.96 -19.14 -21.12
N GLN A 264 9.24 -18.80 -21.38
CA GLN A 264 10.28 -18.73 -20.35
C GLN A 264 9.96 -17.65 -19.30
N TYR A 265 9.45 -16.48 -19.72
CA TYR A 265 9.01 -15.42 -18.81
C TYR A 265 7.88 -15.90 -17.88
N TYR A 266 6.85 -16.54 -18.45
CA TYR A 266 5.74 -17.09 -17.66
C TYR A 266 6.18 -18.16 -16.67
N GLN A 267 7.10 -19.05 -17.06
CA GLN A 267 7.63 -20.08 -16.18
C GLN A 267 8.40 -19.46 -15.00
N LYS A 268 9.22 -18.44 -15.26
CA LYS A 268 9.95 -17.70 -14.22
C LYS A 268 9.00 -16.97 -13.28
N GLN A 269 7.92 -16.38 -13.80
CA GLN A 269 6.90 -15.72 -12.98
C GLN A 269 6.15 -16.70 -12.08
N GLN A 270 5.84 -17.91 -12.57
CA GLN A 270 5.24 -18.97 -11.76
C GLN A 270 6.17 -19.44 -10.63
N GLN A 271 7.46 -19.62 -10.91
CA GLN A 271 8.46 -19.97 -9.90
C GLN A 271 8.59 -18.90 -8.82
N TYR A 272 8.62 -17.62 -9.21
CA TYR A 272 8.67 -16.51 -8.25
C TYR A 272 7.44 -16.50 -7.33
N ASN A 273 6.24 -16.70 -7.89
CA ASN A 273 5.01 -16.80 -7.10
C ASN A 273 5.03 -18.01 -6.14
N GLN A 274 5.62 -19.14 -6.53
CA GLN A 274 5.79 -20.28 -5.62
C GLN A 274 6.74 -19.97 -4.47
N GLN A 275 7.87 -19.31 -4.73
CA GLN A 275 8.80 -18.87 -3.68
C GLN A 275 8.14 -17.91 -2.70
N GLN A 276 7.36 -16.92 -3.19
CA GLN A 276 6.63 -16.02 -2.30
C GLN A 276 5.64 -16.76 -1.39
N ARG A 277 4.93 -17.78 -1.91
CA ARG A 277 4.02 -18.60 -1.11
C ARG A 277 4.75 -19.39 -0.02
N GLN A 278 5.86 -20.02 -0.36
CA GLN A 278 6.68 -20.76 0.62
C GLN A 278 7.24 -19.84 1.70
N TRP A 279 7.69 -18.64 1.32
CA TRP A 279 8.18 -17.64 2.26
C TRP A 279 7.08 -17.19 3.24
N LEU A 280 5.88 -16.89 2.73
CA LEU A 280 4.75 -16.50 3.57
C LEU A 280 4.33 -17.63 4.54
N GLN A 281 4.36 -18.87 4.08
CA GLN A 281 4.05 -20.04 4.91
C GLN A 281 5.07 -20.22 6.04
N GLN A 282 6.36 -20.04 5.77
CA GLN A 282 7.39 -20.04 6.81
C GLN A 282 7.17 -18.93 7.84
N GLN A 283 6.82 -17.73 7.39
CA GLN A 283 6.55 -16.60 8.28
C GLN A 283 5.38 -16.89 9.23
N GLN A 284 4.29 -17.48 8.73
CA GLN A 284 3.16 -17.88 9.56
C GLN A 284 3.54 -18.96 10.59
N LEU A 285 4.36 -19.94 10.18
CA LEU A 285 4.84 -20.99 11.09
C LEU A 285 5.69 -20.40 12.22
N GLN A 286 6.58 -19.44 11.91
CA GLN A 286 7.37 -18.75 12.93
C GLN A 286 6.48 -17.98 13.90
N TYR A 287 5.45 -17.31 13.39
CA TYR A 287 4.50 -16.58 14.23
C TYR A 287 3.73 -17.50 15.19
N GLN A 288 3.26 -18.65 14.71
CA GLN A 288 2.61 -19.67 15.56
C GLN A 288 3.56 -20.20 16.64
N LYS A 289 4.82 -20.48 16.30
CA LYS A 289 5.83 -20.92 17.28
C LYS A 289 6.07 -19.87 18.36
N ALA A 290 6.16 -18.59 17.98
CA ALA A 290 6.33 -17.50 18.93
C ALA A 290 5.15 -17.38 19.91
N GLN A 291 3.91 -17.50 19.40
CA GLN A 291 2.72 -17.51 20.26
C GLN A 291 2.70 -18.71 21.22
N GLN A 292 3.05 -19.90 20.75
CA GLN A 292 3.13 -21.09 21.59
C GLN A 292 4.19 -20.94 22.69
N GLN A 293 5.35 -20.37 22.36
CA GLN A 293 6.41 -20.12 23.32
C GLN A 293 5.99 -19.09 24.37
N GLN A 294 5.24 -18.06 23.98
CA GLN A 294 4.68 -17.07 24.89
C GLN A 294 3.69 -17.69 25.89
N GLN A 295 2.82 -18.60 25.42
CA GLN A 295 1.89 -19.33 26.29
C GLN A 295 2.64 -20.22 27.30
N LEU A 296 3.67 -20.95 26.87
CA LEU A 296 4.51 -21.76 27.76
C LEU A 296 5.20 -20.90 28.83
N GLN A 297 5.66 -19.70 28.46
CA GLN A 297 6.30 -18.78 29.40
C GLN A 297 5.30 -18.25 30.45
N GLN A 298 4.08 -17.92 30.03
CA GLN A 298 3.01 -17.53 30.97
C GLN A 298 2.63 -18.66 31.92
N GLN A 299 2.53 -19.90 31.43
CA GLN A 299 2.25 -21.06 32.27
C GLN A 299 3.35 -21.29 33.32
N GLN A 300 4.63 -21.16 32.94
CA GLN A 300 5.73 -21.26 33.90
C GLN A 300 5.69 -20.15 34.96
N GLN A 301 5.35 -18.91 34.59
CA GLN A 301 5.21 -17.82 35.56
C GLN A 301 4.08 -18.06 36.55
N GLN A 302 2.93 -18.57 36.09
CA GLN A 302 1.81 -18.93 36.97
C GLN A 302 2.20 -20.04 37.95
N LEU A 303 2.95 -21.04 37.49
CA LEU A 303 3.43 -22.14 38.33
C LEU A 303 4.41 -21.64 39.41
N GLN A 304 5.32 -20.72 39.06
CA GLN A 304 6.22 -20.09 40.02
C GLN A 304 5.46 -19.26 41.07
N GLN A 305 4.44 -18.50 40.67
CA GLN A 305 3.60 -17.75 41.61
C GLN A 305 2.85 -18.67 42.57
N GLN A 306 2.29 -19.79 42.09
CA GLN A 306 1.65 -20.79 42.97
C GLN A 306 2.63 -21.40 43.97
N LEU A 307 3.84 -21.76 43.52
CA LEU A 307 4.88 -22.29 44.40
C LEU A 307 5.30 -21.27 45.47
N GLN A 308 5.41 -19.99 45.10
CA GLN A 308 5.77 -18.92 46.04
C GLN A 308 4.66 -18.69 47.07
N LEU A 309 3.40 -18.70 46.66
CA LEU A 309 2.25 -18.63 47.56
C LEU A 309 2.22 -19.81 48.53
N GLN A 310 2.40 -21.05 48.05
CA GLN A 310 2.48 -22.24 48.92
C GLN A 310 3.60 -22.14 49.96
N GLN A 311 4.76 -21.61 49.58
CA GLN A 311 5.88 -21.40 50.51
C GLN A 311 5.54 -20.36 51.58
N GLN A 312 4.82 -19.29 51.22
CA GLN A 312 4.34 -18.30 52.19
C GLN A 312 3.34 -18.93 53.15
N THR A 313 2.35 -19.70 52.67
CA THR A 313 1.37 -20.38 53.54
C THR A 313 2.04 -21.35 54.51
N ARG A 314 3.05 -22.11 54.07
CA ARG A 314 3.84 -23.01 54.95
C ARG A 314 4.62 -22.27 56.03
N ARG A 315 5.07 -21.04 55.79
CA ARG A 315 5.78 -20.23 56.81
C ARG A 315 4.84 -19.71 57.89
N PHE A 316 3.58 -19.40 57.56
CA PHE A 316 2.59 -18.93 58.53
C PHE A 316 2.04 -20.06 59.41
N GLY A 317 1.91 -21.28 58.89
CA GLY A 317 1.39 -22.43 59.64
C GLY A 317 2.29 -23.01 60.74
N ARG A 318 3.51 -22.49 60.94
CA ARG A 318 4.47 -22.98 61.95
C ARG A 318 4.55 -22.13 63.23
N ARG A 319 3.68 -21.12 63.41
CA ARG A 319 3.70 -20.18 64.55
C ARG A 319 2.54 -20.34 65.55
N HIS A 320 1.75 -21.41 65.45
CA HIS A 320 0.75 -21.80 66.44
C HIS A 320 1.13 -23.14 67.05
#